data_AF-A0A9D4XBL5-F1
#
_entry.id   AF-A0A9D4XBL5-F1
#
_cell.length_a   1.000
_cell.length_b   1.000
_cell.length_c   1.000
_cell.angle_alpha   90.00
_cell.angle_beta   90.00
_cell.angle_gamma   90.00
#
_symmetry.space_group_name_H-M   'P 1'
#
loop_
_entity.id
_entity.type
_entity.pdbx_description
1 polymer ?
#
loop_
_entity_poly.entity_id
_entity_poly.type
_entity_poly.pdbx_seq_one_letter_code
_entity_poly.pdbx_strand_id
1 'polypeptide(L)'
;MSRKVDSVKDINDSKETWRLTVRIMDVWSVVNNKGIEHLEMIVMDSLVCDHSKKIVFLGGTTMKAIELQNIPPKGYFFKDFGEILQGKCKTDRLEDIIGAVSEINHIQSNIPGKKVVVSVVLKDLK
;
A
#
# COMPACT_ATOMS: atom_id res chain seq x y z
N MET A 1 -17.56 -18.46 22.64
CA MET A 1 -17.81 -18.49 21.18
C MET A 1 -16.79 -17.59 20.48
N SER A 2 -15.98 -18.14 19.58
CA SER A 2 -15.03 -17.34 18.79
C SER A 2 -15.82 -16.44 17.85
N ARG A 3 -15.85 -15.12 18.10
CA ARG A 3 -16.41 -14.15 17.15
C ARG A 3 -15.59 -14.21 15.87
N LYS A 4 -16.25 -14.49 14.74
CA LYS A 4 -15.64 -14.48 13.40
C LYS A 4 -14.91 -13.16 13.18
N VAL A 5 -13.70 -13.23 12.63
CA VAL A 5 -12.92 -12.05 12.23
C VAL A 5 -13.47 -11.55 10.89
N ASP A 6 -13.58 -10.24 10.75
CA ASP A 6 -14.06 -9.56 9.55
C ASP A 6 -12.93 -9.35 8.55
N SER A 7 -13.26 -9.23 7.27
CA SER A 7 -12.32 -8.86 6.20
C SER A 7 -12.40 -7.38 5.88
N VAL A 8 -11.26 -6.80 5.49
CA VAL A 8 -11.14 -5.40 5.06
C VAL A 8 -12.05 -5.10 3.87
N LYS A 9 -12.21 -6.06 2.93
CA LYS A 9 -13.04 -5.88 1.75
C LYS A 9 -14.53 -5.68 2.06
N ASP A 10 -14.97 -6.18 3.21
CA ASP A 10 -16.39 -6.20 3.58
C ASP A 10 -16.78 -4.89 4.30
N ILE A 11 -15.82 -4.03 4.67
CA ILE A 11 -16.06 -2.83 5.47
C ILE A 11 -17.04 -1.90 4.77
N ASN A 12 -18.14 -1.61 5.46
CA ASN A 12 -19.19 -0.72 5.00
C ASN A 12 -20.01 -0.20 6.20
N ASP A 13 -21.06 0.57 5.91
CA ASP A 13 -21.88 1.26 6.91
C ASP A 13 -23.02 0.37 7.48
N SER A 14 -23.09 -0.91 7.13
CA SER A 14 -24.16 -1.82 7.55
C SER A 14 -24.07 -2.27 8.99
N LYS A 15 -22.94 -2.02 9.67
CA LYS A 15 -22.75 -2.34 11.09
C LYS A 15 -21.80 -1.36 11.76
N GLU A 16 -21.97 -1.21 13.06
CA GLU A 16 -21.23 -0.26 13.88
C GLU A 16 -19.83 -0.73 14.26
N THR A 17 -19.60 -2.04 14.38
CA THR A 17 -18.34 -2.60 14.89
C THR A 17 -17.74 -3.62 13.92
N TRP A 18 -16.47 -3.39 13.57
CA TRP A 18 -15.64 -4.28 12.75
C TRP A 18 -14.48 -4.83 13.59
N ARG A 19 -14.24 -6.13 13.52
CA ARG A 19 -13.09 -6.79 14.17
C ARG A 19 -12.16 -7.36 13.13
N LEU A 20 -11.08 -6.64 12.84
CA LEU A 20 -10.13 -6.98 11.79
C LEU A 20 -8.87 -7.65 12.35
N THR A 21 -8.26 -8.51 11.55
CA THR A 21 -6.88 -8.97 11.77
C THR A 21 -6.06 -8.53 10.58
N VAL A 22 -5.12 -7.61 10.82
CA VAL A 22 -4.35 -6.94 9.77
C VAL A 22 -2.86 -6.91 10.09
N ARG A 23 -2.05 -6.84 9.04
CA ARG A 23 -0.65 -6.43 9.09
C ARG A 23 -0.54 -4.94 8.80
N ILE A 24 0.26 -4.23 9.57
CA ILE A 24 0.68 -2.86 9.24
C ILE A 24 1.82 -2.97 8.23
N MET A 25 1.61 -2.42 7.05
CA MET A 25 2.54 -2.45 5.92
C MET A 25 3.49 -1.24 5.91
N ASP A 26 2.95 -0.09 6.28
CA ASP A 26 3.69 1.17 6.34
C ASP A 26 2.99 2.14 7.30
N VAL A 27 3.75 3.08 7.87
CA VAL A 27 3.26 4.11 8.81
C VAL A 27 4.09 5.39 8.61
N TRP A 28 3.41 6.52 8.47
CA TRP A 28 4.06 7.82 8.37
C TRP A 28 3.28 8.91 9.11
N SER A 29 3.99 9.94 9.57
CA SER A 29 3.39 11.15 10.13
C SER A 29 2.94 12.09 9.00
N VAL A 30 1.75 12.66 9.14
CA VAL A 30 1.19 13.67 8.26
C VAL A 30 0.82 14.89 9.09
N VAL A 31 1.26 16.07 8.63
CA VAL A 31 0.83 17.35 9.18
C VAL A 31 -0.19 17.94 8.23
N ASN A 32 -1.41 18.20 8.72
CA ASN A 32 -2.45 18.80 7.88
C ASN A 32 -2.25 20.32 7.74
N ASN A 33 -3.07 20.96 6.90
CA ASN A 33 -2.99 22.40 6.63
C ASN A 33 -3.21 23.29 7.87
N LYS A 34 -3.69 22.73 8.98
CA LYS A 34 -3.90 23.42 10.26
C LYS A 34 -2.72 23.20 11.23
N GLY A 35 -1.65 22.54 10.80
CA GLY A 35 -0.50 22.21 11.63
C GLY A 35 -0.73 21.03 12.60
N ILE A 36 -1.84 20.29 12.46
CA ILE A 36 -2.14 19.15 13.32
C ILE A 36 -1.46 17.91 12.73
N GLU A 37 -0.62 17.28 13.53
CA GLU A 37 0.03 16.01 13.21
C GLU A 37 -0.89 14.82 13.51
N HIS A 38 -0.91 13.85 12.62
CA HIS A 38 -1.53 12.54 12.80
C HIS A 38 -0.72 11.46 12.08
N LEU A 39 -0.96 10.19 12.44
CA LEU A 39 -0.36 9.05 11.73
C LEU A 39 -1.32 8.55 10.65
N GLU A 40 -0.79 8.32 9.46
CA GLU A 40 -1.43 7.50 8.44
C GLU A 40 -0.70 6.15 8.35
N MET A 41 -1.44 5.10 8.01
CA MET A 41 -0.89 3.75 7.90
C MET A 41 -1.57 2.96 6.79
N ILE A 42 -0.82 2.03 6.20
CA ILE A 42 -1.35 1.03 5.26
C ILE A 42 -1.54 -0.27 6.04
N VAL A 43 -2.74 -0.84 5.95
CA VAL A 43 -3.08 -2.12 6.58
C VAL A 43 -3.52 -3.14 5.54
N MET A 44 -3.23 -4.41 5.80
CA MET A 44 -3.53 -5.52 4.89
C MET A 44 -4.07 -6.71 5.67
N ASP A 45 -5.18 -7.31 5.21
CA ASP A 45 -5.66 -8.60 5.71
C ASP A 45 -5.17 -9.76 4.81
N SER A 46 -5.59 -10.99 5.12
CA SER A 46 -5.16 -12.17 4.37
C SER A 46 -5.72 -12.24 2.94
N LEU A 47 -6.76 -11.48 2.60
CA LEU A 47 -7.36 -11.51 1.26
C LEU A 47 -6.70 -10.53 0.31
N VAL A 48 -6.06 -9.47 0.83
CA VAL A 48 -5.42 -8.39 0.07
C VAL A 48 -6.40 -7.75 -0.91
N CYS A 49 -6.86 -6.53 -0.63
CA CYS A 49 -7.82 -5.84 -1.49
C CYS A 49 -7.52 -4.35 -1.63
N ASP A 50 -7.84 -3.81 -2.80
CA ASP A 50 -7.99 -2.36 -2.99
C ASP A 50 -9.36 -1.94 -2.44
N HIS A 51 -9.37 -1.12 -1.39
CA HIS A 51 -10.59 -0.67 -0.73
C HIS A 51 -10.80 0.84 -0.93
N SER A 52 -12.01 1.23 -1.33
CA SER A 52 -12.33 2.63 -1.69
C SER A 52 -12.45 3.59 -0.50
N LYS A 53 -12.36 3.08 0.74
CA LYS A 53 -12.56 3.85 1.99
C LYS A 53 -11.34 3.75 2.89
N LYS A 54 -11.09 4.83 3.65
CA LYS A 54 -10.11 4.86 4.74
C LYS A 54 -10.78 4.51 6.07
N ILE A 55 -10.02 3.88 6.97
CA ILE A 55 -10.42 3.66 8.36
C ILE A 55 -9.83 4.78 9.21
N VAL A 56 -10.64 5.37 10.09
CA VAL A 56 -10.20 6.40 11.05
C VAL A 56 -10.34 5.84 12.46
N PHE A 57 -9.27 5.92 13.24
CA PHE A 57 -9.32 5.48 14.63
C PHE A 57 -9.94 6.58 15.50
N LEU A 58 -11.04 6.23 16.16
CA LEU A 58 -11.75 7.07 17.13
C LEU A 58 -11.51 6.55 18.55
N GLY A 59 -11.99 7.28 19.57
CA GLY A 59 -11.79 6.94 20.99
C GLY A 59 -12.23 5.53 21.40
N GLY A 60 -13.12 4.88 20.64
CA GLY A 60 -13.55 3.50 20.86
C GLY A 60 -12.68 2.43 20.18
N THR A 61 -11.62 2.80 19.48
CA THR A 61 -10.77 1.85 18.75
C THR A 61 -9.85 1.13 19.71
N THR A 62 -9.78 -0.20 19.59
CA THR A 62 -8.86 -1.01 20.38
C THR A 62 -7.92 -1.80 19.46
N MET A 63 -6.66 -1.93 19.87
CA MET A 63 -5.65 -2.65 19.11
C MET A 63 -4.91 -3.61 20.03
N LYS A 64 -4.65 -4.81 19.53
CA LYS A 64 -3.83 -5.81 20.23
C LYS A 64 -2.85 -6.40 19.23
N ALA A 65 -1.56 -6.36 19.56
CA ALA A 65 -0.54 -7.07 18.80
C ALA A 65 -0.79 -8.58 18.92
N ILE A 66 -0.74 -9.28 17.80
CA ILE A 66 -0.89 -10.73 17.72
C ILE A 66 0.15 -11.29 16.76
N GLU A 67 0.50 -12.57 16.93
CA GLU A 67 1.29 -13.27 15.93
C GLU A 67 0.46 -13.53 14.66
N LEU A 68 0.97 -13.10 13.51
CA LEU A 68 0.28 -13.20 12.23
C LEU A 68 0.76 -14.45 11.48
N GLN A 69 -0.04 -15.52 11.50
CA GLN A 69 0.31 -16.76 10.80
C GLN A 69 -0.12 -16.77 9.31
N ASN A 70 -1.16 -16.02 8.94
CA ASN A 70 -1.84 -16.16 7.64
C ASN A 70 -1.96 -14.87 6.82
N ILE A 71 -1.21 -13.82 7.15
CA ILE A 71 -1.18 -12.58 6.35
C ILE A 71 0.17 -12.48 5.66
N PRO A 72 0.22 -12.29 4.32
CA PRO A 72 1.48 -12.11 3.61
C PRO A 72 2.30 -10.92 4.14
N PRO A 73 3.65 -10.95 4.04
CA PRO A 73 4.49 -9.82 4.39
C PRO A 73 4.39 -8.64 3.45
N LYS A 74 4.02 -8.90 2.20
CA LYS A 74 3.75 -7.89 1.20
C LYS A 74 2.64 -8.39 0.29
N GLY A 75 1.78 -7.49 -0.13
CA GLY A 75 0.81 -7.72 -1.21
C GLY A 75 1.08 -6.69 -2.29
N TYR A 76 1.24 -7.16 -3.52
CA TYR A 76 1.48 -6.34 -4.70
C TYR A 76 0.45 -6.72 -5.76
N PHE A 77 -0.03 -5.72 -6.50
CA PHE A 77 -0.94 -5.90 -7.64
C PHE A 77 -0.26 -5.40 -8.92
N PHE A 78 0.69 -6.19 -9.42
CA PHE A 78 1.50 -5.77 -10.56
C PHE A 78 0.67 -5.58 -11.83
N LYS A 79 0.91 -4.46 -12.51
CA LYS A 79 0.40 -4.16 -13.85
C LYS A 79 1.43 -4.47 -14.92
N ASP A 80 0.96 -5.03 -16.03
CA ASP A 80 1.77 -5.23 -17.23
C ASP A 80 2.11 -3.88 -17.86
N PHE A 81 3.35 -3.72 -18.33
CA PHE A 81 3.76 -2.49 -19.00
C PHE A 81 2.94 -2.23 -20.26
N GLY A 82 2.52 -3.30 -20.97
CA GLY A 82 1.64 -3.20 -22.11
C GLY A 82 0.30 -2.52 -21.81
N GLU A 83 -0.31 -2.79 -20.65
CA GLU A 83 -1.57 -2.14 -20.24
C GLU A 83 -1.38 -0.66 -19.91
N ILE A 84 -0.26 -0.34 -19.24
CA ILE A 84 0.11 1.03 -18.90
C ILE A 84 0.32 1.85 -20.19
N LEU A 85 1.11 1.33 -21.14
CA LEU A 85 1.40 2.00 -22.40
C LEU A 85 0.15 2.19 -23.28
N GLN A 86 -0.84 1.32 -23.15
CA GLN A 86 -2.14 1.46 -23.81
C GLN A 86 -3.09 2.45 -23.12
N GLY A 87 -2.70 3.03 -21.98
CA GLY A 87 -3.53 3.96 -21.21
C GLY A 87 -4.71 3.30 -20.50
N LYS A 88 -4.62 1.99 -20.21
CA LYS A 88 -5.68 1.26 -19.48
C LYS A 88 -5.65 1.55 -17.98
N CYS A 89 -4.52 1.98 -17.45
CA CYS A 89 -4.36 2.37 -16.05
C CYS A 89 -4.95 3.77 -15.81
N LYS A 90 -5.48 3.97 -14.61
CA LYS A 90 -6.01 5.28 -14.20
C LYS A 90 -4.86 6.22 -13.89
N THR A 91 -4.87 7.42 -14.48
CA THR A 91 -3.78 8.40 -14.35
C THR A 91 -3.69 9.05 -12.96
N ASP A 92 -4.72 8.89 -12.13
CA ASP A 92 -4.82 9.42 -10.77
C ASP A 92 -4.55 8.36 -9.69
N ARG A 93 -4.04 7.17 -10.06
CA ARG A 93 -3.71 6.09 -9.13
C ARG A 93 -2.26 5.65 -9.26
N LEU A 94 -1.69 5.22 -8.14
CA LEU A 94 -0.42 4.51 -8.12
C LEU A 94 -0.68 3.04 -8.48
N GLU A 95 0.15 2.50 -9.36
CA GLU A 95 0.09 1.10 -9.80
C GLU A 95 1.40 0.43 -9.40
N ASP A 96 1.31 -0.81 -8.90
CA ASP A 96 2.50 -1.62 -8.68
C ASP A 96 3.04 -2.11 -10.02
N ILE A 97 4.35 -2.06 -10.22
CA ILE A 97 5.00 -2.60 -11.42
C ILE A 97 6.16 -3.51 -11.03
N ILE A 98 6.40 -4.53 -11.85
CA ILE A 98 7.56 -5.39 -11.74
C ILE A 98 8.08 -5.71 -13.14
N GLY A 99 9.40 -5.72 -13.30
CA GLY A 99 10.03 -5.94 -14.58
C GLY A 99 11.48 -6.34 -14.45
N ALA A 100 12.01 -6.94 -15.51
CA ALA A 100 13.44 -7.12 -15.67
C ALA A 100 14.09 -5.79 -16.06
N VAL A 101 15.17 -5.42 -15.37
CA VAL A 101 16.03 -4.31 -15.81
C VAL A 101 16.80 -4.79 -17.04
N SER A 102 16.48 -4.25 -18.21
CA SER A 102 17.17 -4.62 -19.45
C SER A 102 18.37 -3.74 -19.73
N GLU A 103 18.30 -2.45 -19.36
CA GLU A 103 19.34 -1.47 -19.65
C GLU A 103 19.47 -0.49 -18.48
N ILE A 104 20.68 0.02 -18.26
CA ILE A 104 20.99 1.11 -17.35
C ILE A 104 21.65 2.21 -18.17
N ASN A 105 20.94 3.32 -18.36
CA ASN A 105 21.33 4.36 -19.33
C ASN A 105 22.15 5.49 -18.69
N HIS A 106 21.76 5.94 -17.51
CA HIS A 106 22.42 7.05 -16.83
C HIS A 106 22.57 6.74 -15.36
N ILE A 107 23.77 6.98 -14.83
CA ILE A 107 24.08 6.84 -13.40
C ILE A 107 24.77 8.13 -12.96
N GLN A 108 24.12 8.89 -12.10
CA GLN A 108 24.73 9.97 -11.35
C GLN A 108 25.00 9.47 -9.93
N SER A 109 26.28 9.24 -9.63
CA SER A 109 26.75 8.85 -8.31
C SER A 109 26.55 9.97 -7.29
N ASN A 110 26.77 9.66 -6.02
CA ASN A 110 26.58 10.59 -4.91
C ASN A 110 27.61 11.74 -4.96
N ILE A 111 27.29 12.79 -5.73
CA ILE A 111 28.06 14.02 -5.84
C ILE A 111 27.45 15.03 -4.84
N PRO A 112 28.25 15.69 -3.99
CA PRO A 112 27.76 16.72 -3.08
C PRO A 112 26.91 17.77 -3.80
N GLY A 113 25.71 18.04 -3.26
CA GLY A 113 24.77 19.00 -3.85
C GLY A 113 23.94 18.46 -5.02
N LYS A 114 24.11 17.20 -5.43
CA LYS A 114 23.30 16.57 -6.48
C LYS A 114 22.57 15.33 -5.97
N LYS A 115 21.34 15.11 -6.44
CA LYS A 115 20.58 13.88 -6.15
C LYS A 115 21.20 12.69 -6.89
N VAL A 116 21.21 11.52 -6.29
CA VAL A 116 21.53 10.27 -7.00
C VAL A 116 20.41 10.01 -8.02
N VAL A 117 20.79 9.76 -9.27
CA VAL A 117 19.83 9.49 -10.35
C VAL A 117 20.30 8.25 -11.11
N VAL A 118 19.42 7.27 -11.24
CA VAL A 118 19.62 6.11 -12.11
C VAL A 118 18.48 6.05 -13.11
N SER A 119 18.81 6.01 -14.40
CA SER A 119 17.85 5.77 -15.47
C SER A 119 17.98 4.33 -15.93
N VAL A 120 16.89 3.57 -15.84
CA VAL A 120 16.82 2.18 -16.26
C VAL A 120 15.74 1.98 -17.30
N VAL A 121 15.88 0.97 -18.15
CA VAL A 121 14.80 0.46 -19.01
C VAL A 121 14.29 -0.83 -18.38
N LEU A 122 13.00 -0.87 -18.09
CA LEU A 122 12.31 -2.06 -17.62
C LEU A 122 11.60 -2.76 -18.79
N LYS A 123 11.58 -4.08 -18.75
CA LYS A 123 10.80 -4.94 -19.65
C LYS A 123 9.95 -5.90 -18.81
N ASP A 124 8.81 -6.32 -19.33
CA ASP A 124 7.94 -7.29 -18.65
C ASP A 124 8.74 -8.57 -18.31
N LEU A 125 8.43 -9.17 -17.16
CA LEU A 125 8.96 -10.47 -16.77
C LEU A 125 8.36 -11.53 -17.73
N LYS A 126 9.08 -11.88 -18.79
CA LYS A 126 8.70 -12.99 -19.68
C LYS A 126 8.76 -14.33 -18.97
#